data_AF-A0A445H386-F1
#
_entry.id   AF-A0A445H386-F1
#
_cell.length_a   1.000
_cell.length_b   1.000
_cell.length_c   1.000
_cell.angle_alpha   90.00
_cell.angle_beta   90.00
_cell.angle_gamma   90.00
#
_symmetry.space_group_name_H-M   'P 1'
#
loop_
_entity.id
_entity.type
_entity.pdbx_description
1 polymer ?
#
loop_
_entity_poly.entity_id
_entity_poly.type
_entity_poly.pdbx_seq_one_letter_code
_entity_poly.pdbx_strand_id
1 'polypeptide(L)'
;MIEQIFILKKDSMYIKSIKKFPSTLKLVVLAMVATCVLYICSVNFEKPARIRANSKLLELRVINQSCQLSNVEEWEVPFLHYPQPKTYNREECACNPVRFFTILTMQRSGSGWFETLLNSHMNVSSNGEIFGVVKRRENVSSILKTMDVVFNLDWFSGASKNECSAAVGYKWMLNQGLMEHHKEIVEYFERRKVSTIFLFRRNLLRRMVSVLANSYDKNAKPLNGTHKSHVHSTLEAGILAKYRPWINTTLLMTELKQTEDTAAKAIEYFNNTRHIVLYYEDLIKNSTKLKDVQEFLRLPYRDMHSRQVKIHTAPLWKQIENWDEVQKTLRGTAYQNFLFSD
;
A
#
# COMPACT_ATOMS: atom_id res chain seq x y z
N MET A 1 30.73 -81.21 -20.72
CA MET A 1 31.33 -81.71 -21.98
C MET A 1 32.30 -80.64 -22.44
N ILE A 2 33.58 -80.99 -22.59
CA ILE A 2 34.71 -80.07 -22.84
C ILE A 2 34.98 -79.10 -21.67
N GLU A 3 36.27 -78.95 -21.36
CA GLU A 3 36.88 -78.17 -20.27
C GLU A 3 38.23 -77.63 -20.79
N GLN A 4 38.99 -76.89 -19.97
CA GLN A 4 40.32 -76.32 -20.26
C GLN A 4 40.27 -75.08 -21.19
N ILE A 5 41.24 -74.16 -21.21
CA ILE A 5 42.65 -74.22 -20.76
C ILE A 5 43.02 -73.07 -19.78
N PHE A 6 43.99 -73.36 -18.90
CA PHE A 6 44.63 -72.46 -17.93
C PHE A 6 46.17 -72.67 -18.03
N ILE A 7 47.02 -71.64 -17.78
CA ILE A 7 48.53 -71.55 -17.81
C ILE A 7 48.87 -70.11 -18.33
N LEU A 8 49.83 -69.27 -17.88
CA LEU A 8 50.84 -69.15 -16.79
C LEU A 8 51.19 -67.62 -16.65
N LYS A 9 52.11 -67.04 -15.86
CA LYS A 9 53.11 -67.50 -14.87
C LYS A 9 53.33 -66.44 -13.75
N LYS A 10 53.76 -66.96 -12.59
CA LYS A 10 54.35 -66.35 -11.37
C LYS A 10 55.78 -65.80 -11.56
N ASP A 11 56.17 -64.75 -10.81
CA ASP A 11 57.36 -64.68 -9.91
C ASP A 11 57.60 -63.24 -9.36
N SER A 12 58.58 -63.06 -8.46
CA SER A 12 58.61 -61.97 -7.45
C SER A 12 59.93 -61.19 -7.37
N MET A 13 59.89 -60.01 -6.73
CA MET A 13 61.04 -59.45 -6.00
C MET A 13 60.62 -58.41 -4.94
N TYR A 14 61.49 -58.12 -3.96
CA TYR A 14 61.18 -57.32 -2.76
C TYR A 14 62.33 -56.36 -2.42
N ILE A 15 62.05 -55.06 -2.22
CA ILE A 15 63.05 -54.03 -1.89
C ILE A 15 62.57 -53.22 -0.67
N LYS A 16 63.51 -52.88 0.24
CA LYS A 16 63.21 -52.26 1.54
C LYS A 16 62.87 -50.75 1.45
N SER A 17 61.75 -50.40 2.07
CA SER A 17 61.53 -49.22 2.94
C SER A 17 62.12 -47.86 2.49
N ILE A 18 61.24 -46.98 2.00
CA ILE A 18 61.35 -45.53 2.23
C ILE A 18 60.11 -45.07 3.01
N LYS A 19 60.27 -44.63 4.26
CA LYS A 19 59.20 -43.93 5.00
C LYS A 19 59.02 -42.52 4.41
N LYS A 20 58.01 -42.32 3.57
CA LYS A 20 57.54 -40.99 3.13
C LYS A 20 56.02 -40.89 3.29
N PHE A 21 55.57 -39.71 3.69
CA PHE A 21 54.21 -39.32 4.11
C PHE A 21 53.04 -40.20 3.64
N PRO A 22 52.11 -40.61 4.55
CA PRO A 22 50.93 -41.40 4.20
C PRO A 22 50.13 -40.78 3.06
N SER A 23 49.79 -41.59 2.05
CA SER A 23 48.97 -41.17 0.90
C SER A 23 47.61 -40.61 1.31
N THR A 24 47.06 -41.09 2.43
CA THR A 24 45.85 -40.57 3.07
C THR A 24 45.98 -39.09 3.45
N LEU A 25 47.11 -38.63 3.98
CA LEU A 25 47.30 -37.23 4.33
C LEU A 25 47.35 -36.34 3.08
N LYS A 26 48.00 -36.80 2.00
CA LYS A 26 47.98 -36.08 0.72
C LYS A 26 46.58 -36.01 0.13
N LEU A 27 45.79 -37.08 0.24
CA LEU A 27 44.40 -37.12 -0.21
C LEU A 27 43.51 -36.16 0.61
N VAL A 28 43.71 -36.11 1.94
CA VAL A 28 43.01 -35.16 2.82
C VAL A 28 43.37 -33.72 2.50
N VAL A 29 44.65 -33.40 2.26
CA VAL A 29 45.06 -32.05 1.85
C VAL A 29 44.47 -31.65 0.49
N LEU A 30 44.45 -32.57 -0.48
CA LEU A 30 43.78 -32.33 -1.78
C LEU A 30 42.27 -32.13 -1.63
N ALA A 31 41.61 -32.92 -0.76
CA ALA A 31 40.19 -32.75 -0.46
C ALA A 31 39.89 -31.41 0.20
N MET A 32 40.71 -30.98 1.16
CA MET A 32 40.60 -29.66 1.82
C MET A 32 40.81 -28.50 0.84
N VAL A 33 41.78 -28.60 -0.07
CA VAL A 33 41.97 -27.59 -1.12
C VAL A 33 40.77 -27.56 -2.07
N ALA A 34 40.25 -28.72 -2.48
CA ALA A 34 39.07 -28.80 -3.33
C ALA A 34 37.81 -28.23 -2.66
N THR A 35 37.56 -28.51 -1.37
CA THR A 35 36.42 -27.93 -0.65
C THR A 35 36.58 -26.43 -0.41
N CYS A 36 37.80 -25.93 -0.15
CA CYS A 36 38.07 -24.49 -0.10
C CYS A 36 37.81 -23.80 -1.44
N VAL A 37 38.26 -24.39 -2.56
CA VAL A 37 37.98 -23.84 -3.91
C VAL A 37 36.48 -23.85 -4.21
N LEU A 38 35.77 -24.95 -3.93
CA LEU A 38 34.32 -25.03 -4.10
C LEU A 38 33.56 -24.03 -3.21
N TYR A 39 34.01 -23.80 -1.98
CA TYR A 39 33.43 -22.80 -1.06
C TYR A 39 33.68 -21.37 -1.55
N ILE A 40 34.88 -21.06 -2.04
CA ILE A 40 35.18 -19.76 -2.65
C ILE A 40 34.33 -19.55 -3.91
N CYS A 41 34.11 -20.59 -4.72
CA CYS A 41 33.19 -20.52 -5.86
C CYS A 41 31.73 -20.29 -5.43
N SER A 42 31.22 -21.00 -4.41
CA SER A 42 29.82 -20.86 -3.99
C SER A 42 29.54 -19.49 -3.36
N VAL A 43 30.44 -18.97 -2.50
CA VAL A 43 30.32 -17.63 -1.91
C VAL A 43 30.34 -16.52 -2.96
N ASN A 44 31.05 -16.72 -4.08
CA ASN A 44 31.06 -15.76 -5.20
C ASN A 44 29.79 -15.81 -6.08
N PHE A 45 28.95 -16.84 -5.98
CA PHE A 45 27.65 -16.87 -6.68
C PHE A 45 26.53 -16.14 -5.90
N GLU A 46 26.68 -15.91 -4.60
CA GLU A 46 25.70 -15.17 -3.78
C GLU A 46 25.78 -13.64 -3.94
N LYS A 47 25.47 -13.10 -5.14
CA LYS A 47 24.93 -11.72 -5.34
C LYS A 47 24.33 -11.40 -6.73
N PRO A 48 23.24 -12.08 -7.18
CA PRO A 48 22.45 -11.58 -8.32
C PRO A 48 21.83 -10.19 -8.05
N ALA A 49 21.56 -9.86 -6.78
CA ALA A 49 20.84 -8.65 -6.38
C ALA A 49 21.61 -7.35 -6.68
N ARG A 50 22.91 -7.29 -6.39
CA ARG A 50 23.68 -6.02 -6.47
C ARG A 50 23.87 -5.55 -7.92
N ILE A 51 24.10 -6.48 -8.85
CA ILE A 51 24.23 -6.18 -10.28
C ILE A 51 22.89 -5.69 -10.84
N ARG A 52 21.77 -6.35 -10.48
CA ARG A 52 20.41 -5.97 -10.94
C ARG A 52 19.92 -4.65 -10.34
N ALA A 53 20.37 -4.29 -9.14
CA ALA A 53 20.15 -2.97 -8.55
C ALA A 53 20.95 -1.89 -9.30
N ASN A 54 22.25 -2.13 -9.53
CA ASN A 54 23.11 -1.20 -10.26
C ASN A 54 22.65 -0.98 -11.71
N SER A 55 22.22 -2.02 -12.42
CA SER A 55 21.73 -1.89 -13.81
C SER A 55 20.47 -1.02 -13.87
N LYS A 56 19.51 -1.23 -12.95
CA LYS A 56 18.31 -0.38 -12.84
C LYS A 56 18.62 1.05 -12.44
N LEU A 57 19.61 1.27 -11.56
CA LEU A 57 20.05 2.62 -11.19
C LEU A 57 20.69 3.34 -12.38
N LEU A 58 21.44 2.62 -13.23
CA LEU A 58 22.04 3.15 -14.45
C LEU A 58 20.97 3.46 -15.51
N GLU A 59 20.03 2.53 -15.73
CA GLU A 59 18.89 2.66 -16.65
C GLU A 59 17.98 3.84 -16.26
N LEU A 60 17.69 4.00 -14.97
CA LEU A 60 16.96 5.15 -14.44
C LEU A 60 17.77 6.45 -14.58
N ARG A 61 19.10 6.43 -14.37
CA ARG A 61 19.97 7.58 -14.64
C ARG A 61 19.97 7.98 -16.12
N VAL A 62 19.95 7.03 -17.05
CA VAL A 62 19.93 7.29 -18.51
C VAL A 62 18.60 7.91 -18.94
N ILE A 63 17.45 7.41 -18.47
CA ILE A 63 16.13 8.03 -18.72
C ILE A 63 16.07 9.43 -18.08
N ASN A 64 16.62 9.60 -16.88
CA ASN A 64 16.74 10.90 -16.22
C ASN A 64 17.79 11.82 -16.87
N GLN A 65 18.56 11.36 -17.86
CA GLN A 65 19.60 12.17 -18.53
C GLN A 65 19.08 12.92 -19.75
N SER A 66 17.99 12.45 -20.37
CA SER A 66 17.27 13.19 -21.43
C SER A 66 16.29 14.23 -20.87
N CYS A 67 15.80 14.03 -19.64
CA CYS A 67 14.88 14.94 -18.96
C CYS A 67 15.62 15.69 -17.82
N GLN A 68 16.03 16.93 -18.05
CA GLN A 68 16.86 17.71 -17.10
C GLN A 68 16.22 17.83 -15.70
N LEU A 69 16.83 17.17 -14.71
CA LEU A 69 16.48 17.26 -13.28
C LEU A 69 17.06 18.52 -12.62
N SER A 70 16.62 19.69 -13.06
CA SER A 70 16.98 20.96 -12.41
C SER A 70 16.32 21.07 -11.03
N ASN A 71 17.11 21.40 -10.00
CA ASN A 71 16.67 21.70 -8.63
C ASN A 71 15.97 20.55 -7.86
N VAL A 72 16.39 19.29 -8.08
CA VAL A 72 15.91 18.12 -7.33
C VAL A 72 16.99 17.60 -6.37
N GLU A 73 16.65 17.36 -5.11
CA GLU A 73 17.56 16.78 -4.11
C GLU A 73 17.77 15.26 -4.35
N GLU A 74 18.99 14.74 -4.14
CA GLU A 74 19.33 13.36 -4.53
C GLU A 74 18.43 12.28 -3.89
N TRP A 75 17.97 12.50 -2.66
CA TRP A 75 17.06 11.58 -1.95
C TRP A 75 15.65 11.51 -2.56
N GLU A 76 15.25 12.51 -3.36
CA GLU A 76 13.94 12.55 -4.02
C GLU A 76 13.91 11.80 -5.36
N VAL A 77 15.07 11.65 -6.01
CA VAL A 77 15.20 11.02 -7.34
C VAL A 77 14.61 9.61 -7.39
N PRO A 78 14.75 8.73 -6.37
CA PRO A 78 14.07 7.43 -6.35
C PRO A 78 12.54 7.50 -6.38
N PHE A 79 11.95 8.61 -5.91
CA PHE A 79 10.51 8.87 -5.87
C PHE A 79 10.01 9.65 -7.11
N LEU A 80 10.86 9.84 -8.13
CA LEU A 80 10.48 10.38 -9.43
C LEU A 80 10.41 9.22 -10.43
N HIS A 81 9.25 9.05 -11.06
CA HIS A 81 9.04 8.01 -12.06
C HIS A 81 8.68 8.62 -13.40
N TYR A 82 9.08 7.97 -14.48
CA TYR A 82 8.73 8.35 -15.85
C TYR A 82 7.94 7.20 -16.48
N PRO A 83 6.63 7.07 -16.18
CA PRO A 83 5.80 6.02 -16.75
C PRO A 83 5.82 6.02 -18.28
N GLN A 84 5.79 4.82 -18.85
CA GLN A 84 5.62 4.57 -20.28
C GLN A 84 4.36 3.73 -20.45
N PRO A 85 3.16 4.35 -20.48
CA PRO A 85 1.92 3.65 -20.78
C PRO A 85 2.00 3.00 -22.16
N LYS A 86 1.36 1.84 -22.30
CA LYS A 86 1.28 1.08 -23.56
C LYS A 86 0.14 1.55 -24.44
N THR A 87 -0.79 2.31 -23.88
CA THR A 87 -2.09 2.63 -24.48
C THR A 87 -2.17 4.02 -25.08
N TYR A 88 -1.21 4.91 -24.80
CA TYR A 88 -1.07 6.23 -25.40
C TYR A 88 0.38 6.74 -25.26
N ASN A 89 0.78 7.76 -26.03
CA ASN A 89 2.06 8.46 -25.80
C ASN A 89 1.85 9.60 -24.81
N ARG A 90 2.81 9.86 -23.91
CA ARG A 90 2.75 10.98 -22.96
C ARG A 90 3.14 12.33 -23.59
N GLU A 91 3.72 12.34 -24.78
CA GLU A 91 3.99 13.56 -25.58
C GLU A 91 4.74 14.64 -24.76
N GLU A 92 4.22 15.86 -24.63
CA GLU A 92 4.81 16.92 -23.80
C GLU A 92 4.99 16.52 -22.31
N CYS A 93 4.15 15.61 -21.81
CA CYS A 93 4.24 15.08 -20.47
C CYS A 93 5.31 13.98 -20.31
N ALA A 94 6.01 13.55 -21.37
CA ALA A 94 7.01 12.48 -21.27
C ALA A 94 8.09 12.76 -20.21
N CYS A 95 8.67 13.97 -20.23
CA CYS A 95 9.67 14.42 -19.25
C CYS A 95 9.09 15.02 -17.95
N ASN A 96 7.77 14.99 -17.75
CA ASN A 96 7.19 15.33 -16.46
C ASN A 96 7.27 14.10 -15.53
N PRO A 97 7.98 14.15 -14.39
CA PRO A 97 8.04 13.04 -13.47
C PRO A 97 6.73 12.88 -12.70
N VAL A 98 6.41 11.64 -12.34
CA VAL A 98 5.20 11.26 -11.60
C VAL A 98 5.60 10.61 -10.29
N ARG A 99 5.01 11.05 -9.18
CA ARG A 99 5.13 10.39 -7.87
C ARG A 99 3.97 9.42 -7.67
N PHE A 100 4.27 8.23 -7.15
CA PHE A 100 3.26 7.21 -6.86
C PHE A 100 2.74 7.37 -5.43
N PHE A 101 1.42 7.31 -5.23
CA PHE A 101 0.83 7.33 -3.89
C PHE A 101 -0.32 6.34 -3.72
N THR A 102 -0.71 6.08 -2.47
CA THR A 102 -1.92 5.32 -2.13
C THR A 102 -2.55 5.84 -0.85
N ILE A 103 -3.87 6.01 -0.86
CA ILE A 103 -4.65 6.41 0.33
C ILE A 103 -5.11 5.15 1.07
N LEU A 104 -4.46 4.82 2.18
CA LEU A 104 -4.81 3.69 3.05
C LEU A 104 -5.79 4.14 4.13
N THR A 105 -6.97 3.51 4.18
CA THR A 105 -8.12 4.05 4.93
C THR A 105 -9.08 2.93 5.36
N MET A 106 -10.04 3.26 6.22
CA MET A 106 -11.21 2.42 6.50
C MET A 106 -12.49 3.05 5.95
N GLN A 107 -13.54 2.24 5.77
CA GLN A 107 -14.87 2.73 5.38
C GLN A 107 -15.34 3.83 6.34
N ARG A 108 -15.94 4.87 5.75
CA ARG A 108 -16.50 6.06 6.44
C ARG A 108 -15.48 6.94 7.21
N SER A 109 -14.18 6.81 6.90
CA SER A 109 -13.11 7.69 7.42
C SER A 109 -12.91 8.99 6.62
N GLY A 110 -13.94 9.46 5.89
CA GLY A 110 -13.87 10.68 5.10
C GLY A 110 -13.07 10.60 3.79
N SER A 111 -12.48 9.46 3.47
CA SER A 111 -11.56 9.28 2.33
C SER A 111 -12.17 9.51 0.95
N GLY A 112 -13.48 9.30 0.75
CA GLY A 112 -14.16 9.70 -0.48
C GLY A 112 -14.29 11.21 -0.67
N TRP A 113 -14.30 12.00 0.41
CA TRP A 113 -14.27 13.48 0.35
C TRP A 113 -12.85 13.97 0.10
N PHE A 114 -11.88 13.43 0.86
CA PHE A 114 -10.46 13.74 0.68
C PHE A 114 -9.94 13.40 -0.73
N GLU A 115 -10.39 12.29 -1.32
CA GLU A 115 -10.10 11.95 -2.71
C GLU A 115 -10.65 12.98 -3.71
N THR A 116 -11.82 13.57 -3.46
CA THR A 116 -12.32 14.67 -4.31
C THR A 116 -11.55 15.98 -4.13
N LEU A 117 -10.98 16.25 -2.95
CA LEU A 117 -10.05 17.37 -2.76
C LEU A 117 -8.79 17.15 -3.62
N LEU A 118 -8.15 15.98 -3.49
CA LEU A 118 -6.97 15.63 -4.29
C LEU A 118 -7.25 15.71 -5.79
N ASN A 119 -8.35 15.12 -6.27
CA ASN A 119 -8.72 15.15 -7.68
C ASN A 119 -9.16 16.54 -8.20
N SER A 120 -9.32 17.55 -7.33
CA SER A 120 -9.51 18.94 -7.77
C SER A 120 -8.19 19.62 -8.16
N HIS A 121 -7.04 19.11 -7.73
CA HIS A 121 -5.73 19.57 -8.16
C HIS A 121 -5.44 19.06 -9.59
N MET A 122 -5.04 19.95 -10.51
CA MET A 122 -4.88 19.58 -11.94
C MET A 122 -3.85 18.47 -12.15
N ASN A 123 -2.71 18.50 -11.46
CA ASN A 123 -1.63 17.51 -11.62
C ASN A 123 -1.80 16.23 -10.77
N VAL A 124 -3.00 15.92 -10.24
CA VAL A 124 -3.22 14.75 -9.36
C VAL A 124 -4.31 13.85 -9.92
N SER A 125 -4.04 12.54 -9.98
CA SER A 125 -5.03 11.52 -10.36
C SER A 125 -5.12 10.40 -9.30
N SER A 126 -6.18 10.44 -8.49
CA SER A 126 -6.58 9.35 -7.58
C SER A 126 -7.71 8.55 -8.20
N ASN A 127 -7.44 7.29 -8.52
CA ASN A 127 -8.27 6.44 -9.38
C ASN A 127 -9.41 5.69 -8.65
N GLY A 128 -9.84 6.19 -7.49
CA GLY A 128 -10.93 5.60 -6.73
C GLY A 128 -10.55 4.33 -5.96
N GLU A 129 -11.56 3.58 -5.55
CA GLU A 129 -11.43 2.36 -4.75
C GLU A 129 -11.18 1.14 -5.62
N ILE A 130 -10.04 1.11 -6.32
CA ILE A 130 -9.78 0.10 -7.38
C ILE A 130 -9.88 -1.33 -6.85
N PHE A 131 -9.48 -1.58 -5.60
CA PHE A 131 -9.49 -2.89 -4.96
C PHE A 131 -10.83 -3.29 -4.33
N GLY A 132 -11.89 -2.48 -4.49
CA GLY A 132 -13.27 -2.90 -4.16
C GLY A 132 -13.74 -4.10 -4.99
N VAL A 133 -13.25 -4.25 -6.22
CA VAL A 133 -13.56 -5.38 -7.12
C VAL A 133 -12.76 -6.62 -6.73
N VAL A 134 -13.46 -7.70 -6.38
CA VAL A 134 -12.86 -8.98 -5.90
C VAL A 134 -11.78 -9.50 -6.87
N LYS A 135 -12.04 -9.50 -8.18
CA LYS A 135 -11.13 -10.02 -9.20
C LYS A 135 -9.72 -9.40 -9.21
N ARG A 136 -9.60 -8.16 -8.73
CA ARG A 136 -8.30 -7.45 -8.63
C ARG A 136 -7.51 -7.86 -7.38
N ARG A 137 -8.14 -8.56 -6.44
CA ARG A 137 -7.56 -9.04 -5.17
C ARG A 137 -7.76 -10.54 -4.91
N GLU A 138 -7.96 -11.34 -5.96
CA GLU A 138 -8.06 -12.81 -5.87
C GLU A 138 -6.78 -13.48 -5.32
N ASN A 139 -5.63 -12.82 -5.47
CA ASN A 139 -4.31 -13.24 -4.96
C ASN A 139 -3.30 -12.09 -5.15
N VAL A 140 -2.11 -12.22 -4.55
CA VAL A 140 -0.99 -11.27 -4.67
C VAL A 140 -0.65 -10.91 -6.12
N SER A 141 -0.63 -11.87 -7.06
CA SER A 141 -0.28 -11.59 -8.46
C SER A 141 -1.31 -10.68 -9.15
N SER A 142 -2.61 -10.93 -8.92
CA SER A 142 -3.69 -10.04 -9.36
C SER A 142 -3.58 -8.64 -8.74
N ILE A 143 -3.17 -8.55 -7.48
CA ILE A 143 -2.95 -7.27 -6.78
C ILE A 143 -1.81 -6.48 -7.43
N LEU A 144 -0.59 -7.05 -7.45
CA LEU A 144 0.59 -6.36 -7.97
C LEU A 144 0.44 -5.98 -9.45
N LYS A 145 -0.18 -6.85 -10.26
CA LYS A 145 -0.53 -6.55 -11.65
C LYS A 145 -1.50 -5.37 -11.77
N THR A 146 -2.50 -5.27 -10.89
CA THR A 146 -3.44 -4.13 -10.86
C THR A 146 -2.71 -2.83 -10.49
N MET A 147 -1.78 -2.88 -9.53
CA MET A 147 -0.96 -1.73 -9.13
C MET A 147 -0.05 -1.26 -10.27
N ASP A 148 0.60 -2.18 -10.98
CA ASP A 148 1.44 -1.85 -12.13
C ASP A 148 0.65 -1.15 -13.26
N VAL A 149 -0.60 -1.54 -13.53
CA VAL A 149 -1.43 -0.85 -14.53
C VAL A 149 -1.69 0.62 -14.15
N VAL A 150 -1.99 0.91 -12.88
CA VAL A 150 -2.23 2.30 -12.44
C VAL A 150 -0.93 3.11 -12.43
N PHE A 151 0.14 2.57 -11.86
CA PHE A 151 1.41 3.30 -11.75
C PHE A 151 2.16 3.44 -13.09
N ASN A 152 1.86 2.61 -14.09
CA ASN A 152 2.35 2.81 -15.46
C ASN A 152 1.45 3.74 -16.30
N LEU A 153 0.39 4.32 -15.72
CA LEU A 153 -0.63 5.17 -16.36
C LEU A 153 -1.55 4.47 -17.40
N ASP A 154 -1.55 3.14 -17.49
CA ASP A 154 -2.46 2.37 -18.35
C ASP A 154 -3.87 2.18 -17.73
N TRP A 155 -4.25 3.00 -16.75
CA TRP A 155 -5.55 2.92 -16.06
C TRP A 155 -6.49 4.05 -16.47
N PHE A 156 -7.49 3.71 -17.28
CA PHE A 156 -8.54 4.64 -17.70
C PHE A 156 -9.60 4.83 -16.61
N SER A 157 -9.80 6.07 -16.16
CA SER A 157 -10.88 6.44 -15.26
C SER A 157 -11.30 7.90 -15.45
N GLY A 158 -12.42 8.30 -14.85
CA GLY A 158 -12.83 9.72 -14.80
C GLY A 158 -11.92 10.63 -13.94
N ALA A 159 -10.82 10.10 -13.40
CA ALA A 159 -9.76 10.86 -12.74
C ALA A 159 -8.55 11.13 -13.66
N SER A 160 -8.57 10.69 -14.92
CA SER A 160 -7.60 11.12 -15.93
C SER A 160 -7.63 12.65 -16.10
N LYS A 161 -6.48 13.22 -16.47
CA LYS A 161 -6.25 14.67 -16.59
C LYS A 161 -5.91 15.01 -18.04
N ASN A 162 -6.26 16.23 -18.45
CA ASN A 162 -5.81 16.76 -19.74
C ASN A 162 -4.36 17.25 -19.63
N GLU A 163 -3.92 17.55 -18.41
CA GLU A 163 -2.65 18.17 -18.08
C GLU A 163 -1.70 17.16 -17.41
N CYS A 164 -0.40 17.41 -17.47
CA CYS A 164 0.61 16.50 -16.96
C CYS A 164 0.42 16.19 -15.46
N SER A 165 0.09 14.93 -15.16
CA SER A 165 -0.05 14.43 -13.80
C SER A 165 1.32 14.29 -13.14
N ALA A 166 1.53 14.99 -12.02
CA ALA A 166 2.73 14.93 -11.20
C ALA A 166 2.59 13.93 -10.04
N ALA A 167 1.36 13.53 -9.67
CA ALA A 167 1.10 12.44 -8.74
C ALA A 167 -0.04 11.55 -9.22
N VAL A 168 0.16 10.22 -9.20
CA VAL A 168 -0.87 9.22 -9.52
C VAL A 168 -1.00 8.20 -8.39
N GLY A 169 -2.24 7.81 -8.11
CA GLY A 169 -2.56 6.88 -7.04
C GLY A 169 -4.00 6.40 -7.07
N TYR A 170 -4.42 5.85 -5.94
CA TYR A 170 -5.75 5.29 -5.72
C TYR A 170 -6.03 5.18 -4.22
N LYS A 171 -7.28 4.84 -3.87
CA LYS A 171 -7.75 4.58 -2.51
C LYS A 171 -7.87 3.08 -2.26
N TRP A 172 -7.47 2.63 -1.07
CA TRP A 172 -7.55 1.22 -0.67
C TRP A 172 -8.12 1.11 0.74
N MET A 173 -9.19 0.34 0.91
CA MET A 173 -9.71 0.02 2.23
C MET A 173 -8.89 -1.13 2.84
N LEU A 174 -8.52 -1.03 4.13
CA LEU A 174 -7.65 -2.04 4.77
C LEU A 174 -8.17 -3.50 4.64
N ASN A 175 -9.50 -3.67 4.64
CA ASN A 175 -10.19 -4.96 4.52
C ASN A 175 -10.37 -5.47 3.06
N GLN A 176 -9.55 -5.00 2.12
CA GLN A 176 -9.58 -5.40 0.71
C GLN A 176 -8.26 -6.09 0.31
N GLY A 177 -7.82 -7.11 1.06
CA GLY A 177 -6.59 -7.86 0.80
C GLY A 177 -5.29 -7.16 1.24
N LEU A 178 -5.33 -5.87 1.59
CA LEU A 178 -4.16 -5.10 2.00
C LEU A 178 -3.48 -5.68 3.26
N MET A 179 -4.26 -5.93 4.32
CA MET A 179 -3.73 -6.45 5.58
C MET A 179 -3.33 -7.93 5.47
N GLU A 180 -3.97 -8.68 4.57
CA GLU A 180 -3.71 -10.10 4.30
C GLU A 180 -2.38 -10.29 3.56
N HIS A 181 -2.11 -9.47 2.54
CA HIS A 181 -0.93 -9.53 1.68
C HIS A 181 0.08 -8.40 1.95
N HIS A 182 0.14 -7.94 3.20
CA HIS A 182 0.89 -6.74 3.57
C HIS A 182 2.39 -6.84 3.23
N LYS A 183 3.01 -8.02 3.34
CA LYS A 183 4.46 -8.18 3.12
C LYS A 183 4.85 -7.90 1.66
N GLU A 184 4.11 -8.50 0.73
CA GLU A 184 4.33 -8.40 -0.71
C GLU A 184 3.95 -7.02 -1.25
N ILE A 185 2.94 -6.39 -0.63
CA ILE A 185 2.54 -5.02 -0.94
C ILE A 185 3.58 -4.01 -0.40
N VAL A 186 4.13 -4.21 0.79
CA VAL A 186 5.20 -3.37 1.36
C VAL A 186 6.49 -3.51 0.55
N GLU A 187 6.90 -4.73 0.16
CA GLU A 187 8.03 -4.92 -0.76
C GLU A 187 7.81 -4.18 -2.08
N TYR A 188 6.60 -4.22 -2.65
CA TYR A 188 6.27 -3.43 -3.83
C TYR A 188 6.40 -1.92 -3.54
N PHE A 189 5.83 -1.42 -2.45
CA PHE A 189 5.85 0.01 -2.09
C PHE A 189 7.28 0.52 -1.90
N GLU A 190 8.13 -0.23 -1.18
CA GLU A 190 9.55 0.11 -1.00
C GLU A 190 10.35 0.07 -2.30
N ARG A 191 10.06 -0.91 -3.18
CA ARG A 191 10.74 -1.14 -4.47
C ARG A 191 10.32 -0.14 -5.56
N ARG A 192 9.07 0.32 -5.52
CA ARG A 192 8.47 1.27 -6.47
C ARG A 192 8.27 2.68 -5.88
N LYS A 193 8.79 2.92 -4.67
CA LYS A 193 8.77 4.20 -3.94
C LYS A 193 7.37 4.85 -3.88
N VAL A 194 6.36 4.01 -3.65
CA VAL A 194 4.98 4.45 -3.42
C VAL A 194 4.89 5.16 -2.07
N SER A 195 4.29 6.34 -2.05
CA SER A 195 4.08 7.16 -0.85
C SER A 195 2.71 6.91 -0.23
N THR A 196 2.69 6.56 1.05
CA THR A 196 1.50 6.11 1.77
C THR A 196 0.82 7.28 2.48
N ILE A 197 -0.46 7.55 2.17
CA ILE A 197 -1.28 8.50 2.92
C ILE A 197 -2.27 7.69 3.76
N PHE A 198 -2.00 7.57 5.06
CA PHE A 198 -3.00 7.04 5.99
C PHE A 198 -4.06 8.10 6.27
N LEU A 199 -5.33 7.74 6.08
CA LEU A 199 -6.46 8.59 6.45
C LEU A 199 -7.43 7.81 7.34
N PHE A 200 -7.43 8.16 8.62
CA PHE A 200 -8.31 7.60 9.63
C PHE A 200 -9.29 8.64 10.16
N ARG A 201 -10.14 8.22 11.09
CA ARG A 201 -11.11 9.08 11.78
C ARG A 201 -10.97 8.84 13.28
N ARG A 202 -10.75 9.89 14.07
CA ARG A 202 -10.54 9.81 15.53
C ARG A 202 -11.82 9.37 16.23
N ASN A 203 -12.98 9.96 15.90
CA ASN A 203 -14.23 9.54 16.52
C ASN A 203 -14.79 8.27 15.85
N LEU A 204 -14.46 7.12 16.46
CA LEU A 204 -14.86 5.80 15.98
C LEU A 204 -16.35 5.50 16.19
N LEU A 205 -17.03 6.14 17.15
CA LEU A 205 -18.48 6.05 17.31
C LEU A 205 -19.22 6.79 16.17
N ARG A 206 -18.79 8.01 15.83
CA ARG A 206 -19.29 8.73 14.63
C ARG A 206 -18.95 8.01 13.32
N ARG A 207 -17.85 7.23 13.28
CA ARG A 207 -17.58 6.29 12.17
C ARG A 207 -18.63 5.18 12.14
N MET A 208 -18.87 4.49 13.26
CA MET A 208 -19.84 3.40 13.39
C MET A 208 -21.26 3.82 12.98
N VAL A 209 -21.76 4.95 13.50
CA VAL A 209 -23.05 5.53 13.09
C VAL A 209 -23.12 5.70 11.57
N SER A 210 -22.07 6.26 10.95
CA SER A 210 -22.03 6.43 9.50
C SER A 210 -21.83 5.12 8.71
N VAL A 211 -21.33 4.04 9.32
CA VAL A 211 -21.27 2.70 8.69
C VAL A 211 -22.66 2.09 8.66
N LEU A 212 -23.35 2.09 9.80
CA LEU A 212 -24.71 1.56 9.93
C LEU A 212 -25.70 2.32 9.02
N ALA A 213 -25.63 3.66 8.99
CA ALA A 213 -26.44 4.48 8.08
C ALA A 213 -26.13 4.23 6.59
N ASN A 214 -24.88 3.94 6.21
CA ASN A 214 -24.53 3.56 4.84
C ASN A 214 -25.04 2.16 4.48
N SER A 215 -25.11 1.24 5.46
CA SER A 215 -25.71 -0.08 5.29
C SER A 215 -27.23 0.01 5.10
N TYR A 216 -27.89 0.85 5.91
CA TYR A 216 -29.30 1.17 5.76
C TYR A 216 -29.61 1.78 4.38
N ASP A 217 -28.89 2.81 3.95
CA ASP A 217 -29.08 3.44 2.63
C ASP A 217 -28.87 2.45 1.47
N LYS A 218 -27.93 1.51 1.57
CA LYS A 218 -27.72 0.46 0.56
C LYS A 218 -28.96 -0.43 0.40
N ASN A 219 -29.67 -0.70 1.49
CA ASN A 219 -30.78 -1.64 1.54
C ASN A 219 -32.14 -0.95 1.29
N ALA A 220 -32.44 0.12 2.03
CA ALA A 220 -33.70 0.87 1.97
C ALA A 220 -33.73 1.90 0.84
N LYS A 221 -32.57 2.39 0.37
CA LYS A 221 -32.40 3.31 -0.76
C LYS A 221 -33.36 4.51 -0.75
N PRO A 222 -33.45 5.28 0.36
CA PRO A 222 -34.40 6.38 0.55
C PRO A 222 -34.27 7.52 -0.48
N LEU A 223 -33.17 7.62 -1.22
CA LEU A 223 -33.02 8.56 -2.34
C LEU A 223 -33.55 7.95 -3.64
N ASN A 224 -34.87 7.85 -3.75
CA ASN A 224 -35.61 7.38 -4.94
C ASN A 224 -35.10 6.03 -5.48
N GLY A 225 -34.92 5.03 -4.61
CA GLY A 225 -34.45 3.70 -5.00
C GLY A 225 -32.95 3.62 -5.35
N THR A 226 -32.20 4.70 -5.15
CA THR A 226 -30.76 4.78 -5.38
C THR A 226 -29.97 4.82 -4.07
N HIS A 227 -28.93 3.98 -3.96
CA HIS A 227 -27.94 4.06 -2.89
C HIS A 227 -26.93 5.18 -3.18
N LYS A 228 -26.65 6.07 -2.22
CA LYS A 228 -25.62 7.12 -2.35
C LYS A 228 -24.71 7.19 -1.12
N SER A 229 -23.59 6.45 -1.18
CA SER A 229 -22.50 6.54 -0.19
C SER A 229 -21.96 7.97 0.04
N HIS A 230 -22.09 8.85 -0.96
CA HIS A 230 -21.71 10.27 -0.91
C HIS A 230 -22.80 11.11 -1.61
N VAL A 231 -23.05 12.32 -1.11
CA VAL A 231 -24.12 13.22 -1.60
C VAL A 231 -23.57 14.62 -1.90
N HIS A 232 -24.26 15.33 -2.79
CA HIS A 232 -23.87 16.66 -3.28
C HIS A 232 -24.88 17.76 -2.92
N SER A 233 -26.05 17.40 -2.39
CA SER A 233 -27.06 18.33 -1.89
C SER A 233 -27.25 18.22 -0.38
N THR A 234 -27.52 19.35 0.26
CA THR A 234 -27.94 19.44 1.67
C THR A 234 -29.29 18.76 1.90
N LEU A 235 -30.17 18.72 0.90
CA LEU A 235 -31.45 18.00 0.96
C LEU A 235 -31.24 16.48 1.01
N GLU A 236 -30.37 15.95 0.14
CA GLU A 236 -30.01 14.52 0.15
C GLU A 236 -29.34 14.13 1.48
N ALA A 237 -28.40 14.95 1.96
CA ALA A 237 -27.77 14.78 3.26
C ALA A 237 -28.80 14.78 4.39
N GLY A 238 -29.77 15.70 4.37
CA GLY A 238 -30.85 15.79 5.35
C GLY A 238 -31.84 14.63 5.29
N ILE A 239 -32.02 13.97 4.14
CA ILE A 239 -32.82 12.74 4.03
C ILE A 239 -32.07 11.55 4.64
N LEU A 240 -30.79 11.35 4.27
CA LEU A 240 -29.98 10.25 4.80
C LEU A 240 -29.74 10.35 6.31
N ALA A 241 -29.56 11.57 6.83
CA ALA A 241 -29.34 11.82 8.25
C ALA A 241 -30.57 11.61 9.15
N LYS A 242 -31.75 11.29 8.60
CA LYS A 242 -32.94 10.92 9.40
C LYS A 242 -32.82 9.53 10.03
N TYR A 243 -32.05 8.62 9.42
CA TYR A 243 -31.88 7.28 9.96
C TYR A 243 -30.99 7.31 11.21
N ARG A 244 -31.55 6.87 12.33
CA ARG A 244 -30.84 6.68 13.60
C ARG A 244 -30.58 5.17 13.80
N PRO A 245 -29.34 4.67 13.69
CA PRO A 245 -29.07 3.28 14.05
C PRO A 245 -29.25 3.01 15.54
N TRP A 246 -29.81 1.85 15.84
CA TRP A 246 -29.58 1.13 17.09
C TRP A 246 -28.15 0.57 17.11
N ILE A 247 -27.45 0.68 18.24
CA ILE A 247 -26.07 0.19 18.41
C ILE A 247 -26.05 -0.95 19.42
N ASN A 248 -25.37 -2.04 19.07
CA ASN A 248 -25.18 -3.19 19.97
C ASN A 248 -24.13 -2.84 21.05
N THR A 249 -24.61 -2.42 22.22
CA THR A 249 -23.77 -2.02 23.37
C THR A 249 -22.91 -3.15 23.92
N THR A 250 -23.33 -4.42 23.78
CA THR A 250 -22.54 -5.61 24.17
C THR A 250 -21.27 -5.79 23.34
N LEU A 251 -21.29 -5.41 22.05
CA LEU A 251 -20.15 -5.52 21.15
C LEU A 251 -19.39 -4.20 20.97
N LEU A 252 -20.01 -3.06 21.28
CA LEU A 252 -19.49 -1.70 21.06
C LEU A 252 -18.02 -1.51 21.49
N MET A 253 -17.66 -1.89 22.71
CA MET A 253 -16.29 -1.75 23.21
C MET A 253 -15.27 -2.56 22.38
N THR A 254 -15.66 -3.76 21.97
CA THR A 254 -14.85 -4.67 21.16
C THR A 254 -14.69 -4.16 19.74
N GLU A 255 -15.76 -3.68 19.10
CA GLU A 255 -15.71 -3.13 17.73
C GLU A 255 -14.90 -1.83 17.65
N LEU A 256 -14.98 -0.97 18.68
CA LEU A 256 -14.15 0.21 18.81
C LEU A 256 -12.67 -0.19 18.94
N LYS A 257 -12.34 -1.15 19.82
CA LYS A 257 -10.95 -1.61 20.03
C LYS A 257 -10.37 -2.32 18.81
N GLN A 258 -11.11 -3.25 18.20
CA GLN A 258 -10.70 -3.90 16.96
C GLN A 258 -10.46 -2.89 15.82
N THR A 259 -11.25 -1.82 15.74
CA THR A 259 -10.99 -0.75 14.78
C THR A 259 -9.66 -0.03 15.10
N GLU A 260 -9.46 0.41 16.34
CA GLU A 260 -8.25 1.08 16.78
C GLU A 260 -6.98 0.24 16.49
N ASP A 261 -7.00 -1.04 16.86
CA ASP A 261 -5.90 -1.97 16.64
C ASP A 261 -5.65 -2.23 15.16
N THR A 262 -6.69 -2.30 14.33
CA THR A 262 -6.54 -2.46 12.87
C THR A 262 -5.89 -1.23 12.23
N ALA A 263 -6.16 -0.02 12.75
CA ALA A 263 -5.51 1.21 12.27
C ALA A 263 -4.03 1.27 12.70
N ALA A 264 -3.74 0.97 13.97
CA ALA A 264 -2.37 0.93 14.49
C ALA A 264 -1.52 -0.10 13.75
N LYS A 265 -2.03 -1.32 13.57
CA LYS A 265 -1.37 -2.42 12.86
C LYS A 265 -1.13 -2.13 11.37
N ALA A 266 -1.99 -1.32 10.74
CA ALA A 266 -1.76 -0.88 9.36
C ALA A 266 -0.60 0.11 9.26
N ILE A 267 -0.45 1.01 10.23
CA ILE A 267 0.71 1.93 10.33
C ILE A 267 1.99 1.13 10.62
N GLU A 268 1.93 0.18 11.55
CA GLU A 268 3.03 -0.74 11.90
C GLU A 268 3.54 -1.49 10.65
N TYR A 269 2.66 -2.13 9.89
CA TYR A 269 3.02 -2.90 8.69
C TYR A 269 3.71 -2.09 7.59
N PHE A 270 3.41 -0.79 7.47
CA PHE A 270 3.94 0.07 6.41
C PHE A 270 4.95 1.11 6.93
N ASN A 271 5.47 0.93 8.16
CA ASN A 271 6.35 1.88 8.86
C ASN A 271 7.61 2.27 8.05
N ASN A 272 8.21 1.34 7.33
CA ASN A 272 9.39 1.54 6.47
C ASN A 272 9.07 2.25 5.14
N THR A 273 7.79 2.32 4.75
CA THR A 273 7.37 3.09 3.57
C THR A 273 7.35 4.59 3.88
N ARG A 274 7.62 5.44 2.89
CA ARG A 274 7.42 6.90 3.05
C ARG A 274 5.94 7.14 3.29
N HIS A 275 5.57 7.56 4.49
CA HIS A 275 4.16 7.70 4.88
C HIS A 275 3.86 9.01 5.63
N ILE A 276 2.59 9.40 5.61
CA ILE A 276 2.01 10.45 6.45
C ILE A 276 0.71 9.92 7.07
N VAL A 277 0.45 10.26 8.33
CA VAL A 277 -0.80 9.88 9.04
C VAL A 277 -1.68 11.10 9.24
N LEU A 278 -2.87 11.05 8.65
CA LEU A 278 -3.88 12.10 8.68
C LEU A 278 -5.14 11.60 9.37
N TYR A 279 -5.86 12.52 10.00
CA TYR A 279 -7.18 12.25 10.56
C TYR A 279 -8.21 13.24 10.01
N TYR A 280 -9.39 12.72 9.70
CA TYR A 280 -10.52 13.45 9.14
C TYR A 280 -10.89 14.71 9.94
N GLU A 281 -10.85 14.62 11.26
CA GLU A 281 -11.13 15.72 12.20
C GLU A 281 -10.13 16.86 12.05
N ASP A 282 -8.86 16.55 11.84
CA ASP A 282 -7.77 17.53 11.72
C ASP A 282 -7.86 18.25 10.36
N LEU A 283 -8.18 17.51 9.30
CA LEU A 283 -8.38 18.03 7.93
C LEU A 283 -9.61 18.95 7.80
N ILE A 284 -10.63 18.78 8.64
CA ILE A 284 -11.82 19.66 8.67
C ILE A 284 -11.57 20.89 9.56
N LYS A 285 -10.89 20.74 10.69
CA LYS A 285 -10.64 21.85 11.62
C LYS A 285 -9.54 22.79 11.15
N ASN A 286 -8.56 22.29 10.39
CA ASN A 286 -7.47 23.09 9.87
C ASN A 286 -7.20 22.80 8.38
N SER A 287 -7.62 23.72 7.51
CA SER A 287 -7.38 23.65 6.07
C SER A 287 -5.89 23.70 5.70
N THR A 288 -4.99 24.21 6.56
CA THR A 288 -3.55 24.15 6.26
C THR A 288 -3.03 22.73 6.19
N LYS A 289 -3.70 21.74 6.82
CA LYS A 289 -3.33 20.32 6.70
C LYS A 289 -3.50 19.75 5.28
N LEU A 290 -4.15 20.46 4.37
CA LEU A 290 -4.14 20.15 2.93
C LEU A 290 -2.89 20.67 2.22
N LYS A 291 -2.08 21.55 2.84
CA LYS A 291 -0.75 21.94 2.36
C LYS A 291 0.29 20.88 2.73
N ASP A 292 0.25 20.33 3.95
CA ASP A 292 1.08 19.19 4.38
C ASP A 292 1.01 18.02 3.36
N VAL A 293 -0.16 17.75 2.80
CA VAL A 293 -0.37 16.70 1.79
C VAL A 293 0.22 17.07 0.42
N GLN A 294 0.06 18.33 0.00
CA GLN A 294 0.65 18.82 -1.24
C GLN A 294 2.18 18.81 -1.15
N GLU A 295 2.76 19.23 -0.02
CA GLU A 295 4.19 19.13 0.25
C GLU A 295 4.66 17.67 0.33
N PHE A 296 3.93 16.78 1.01
CA PHE A 296 4.27 15.35 1.10
C PHE A 296 4.37 14.69 -0.28
N LEU A 297 3.53 15.09 -1.23
CA LEU A 297 3.52 14.64 -2.63
C LEU A 297 4.39 15.52 -3.58
N ARG A 298 5.01 16.59 -3.08
CA ARG A 298 5.76 17.62 -3.85
C ARG A 298 4.95 18.22 -5.01
N LEU A 299 3.71 18.58 -4.72
CA LEU A 299 2.80 19.31 -5.60
C LEU A 299 2.93 20.83 -5.38
N PRO A 300 2.73 21.67 -6.41
CA PRO A 300 2.60 23.11 -6.22
C PRO A 300 1.35 23.42 -5.38
N TYR A 301 1.43 24.38 -4.46
CA TYR A 301 0.28 24.71 -3.61
C TYR A 301 -0.89 25.29 -4.41
N ARG A 302 -2.07 24.67 -4.24
CA ARG A 302 -3.36 25.11 -4.80
C ARG A 302 -4.49 24.94 -3.78
N ASP A 303 -5.58 25.67 -4.01
CA ASP A 303 -6.81 25.54 -3.26
C ASP A 303 -7.61 24.32 -3.76
N MET A 304 -7.58 23.25 -2.96
CA MET A 304 -8.32 22.03 -3.22
C MET A 304 -9.76 22.14 -2.72
N HIS A 305 -10.73 21.75 -3.56
CA HIS A 305 -12.16 21.94 -3.32
C HIS A 305 -12.96 20.64 -3.52
N SER A 306 -14.09 20.51 -2.82
CA SER A 306 -14.98 19.35 -2.93
C SER A 306 -16.44 19.78 -2.96
N ARG A 307 -17.24 19.08 -3.75
CA ARG A 307 -18.70 19.23 -3.80
C ARG A 307 -19.45 18.28 -2.85
N GLN A 308 -18.75 17.46 -2.04
CA GLN A 308 -19.41 16.51 -1.14
C GLN A 308 -19.88 17.16 0.17
N VAL A 309 -21.08 16.81 0.62
CA VAL A 309 -21.68 17.33 1.86
C VAL A 309 -21.56 16.31 3.00
N LYS A 310 -21.17 16.77 4.20
CA LYS A 310 -21.15 15.94 5.44
C LYS A 310 -22.59 15.60 5.82
N ILE A 311 -22.98 14.32 5.68
CA ILE A 311 -24.33 13.83 6.02
C ILE A 311 -24.63 14.03 7.52
N HIS A 312 -23.75 13.52 8.38
CA HIS A 312 -23.96 13.47 9.83
C HIS A 312 -23.35 14.71 10.52
N THR A 313 -24.13 15.78 10.64
CA THR A 313 -23.72 17.06 11.28
C THR A 313 -24.25 17.26 12.70
N ALA A 314 -25.38 16.65 13.06
CA ALA A 314 -26.00 16.78 14.38
C ALA A 314 -25.16 16.17 15.54
N PRO A 315 -25.46 16.52 16.81
CA PRO A 315 -24.99 15.80 17.98
C PRO A 315 -25.37 14.33 17.95
N LEU A 316 -24.53 13.45 18.52
CA LEU A 316 -24.73 12.00 18.50
C LEU A 316 -26.06 11.54 19.12
N TRP A 317 -26.56 12.21 20.15
CA TRP A 317 -27.86 11.89 20.78
C TRP A 317 -29.06 12.07 19.83
N LYS A 318 -28.94 12.89 18.78
CA LYS A 318 -29.92 12.99 17.69
C LYS A 318 -29.71 11.95 16.58
N GLN A 319 -28.60 11.22 16.59
CA GLN A 319 -28.17 10.30 15.52
C GLN A 319 -28.17 8.82 15.93
N ILE A 320 -28.14 8.51 17.21
CA ILE A 320 -28.21 7.12 17.73
C ILE A 320 -29.62 6.91 18.30
N GLU A 321 -30.21 5.74 18.10
CA GLU A 321 -31.55 5.43 18.61
C GLU A 321 -31.51 5.19 20.13
N ASN A 322 -30.79 4.16 20.58
CA ASN A 322 -30.55 3.82 21.99
C ASN A 322 -29.41 4.65 22.62
N TRP A 323 -29.47 5.97 22.48
CA TRP A 323 -28.38 6.86 22.91
C TRP A 323 -27.99 6.68 24.38
N ASP A 324 -28.94 6.57 25.30
CA ASP A 324 -28.66 6.53 26.74
C ASP A 324 -27.93 5.25 27.16
N GLU A 325 -28.19 4.12 26.47
CA GLU A 325 -27.45 2.88 26.64
C GLU A 325 -26.01 3.05 26.16
N VAL A 326 -25.80 3.57 24.95
CA VAL A 326 -24.47 3.83 24.38
C VAL A 326 -23.68 4.81 25.26
N GLN A 327 -24.34 5.86 25.77
CA GLN A 327 -23.72 6.82 26.67
C GLN A 327 -23.35 6.17 28.01
N LYS A 328 -24.19 5.29 28.56
CA LYS A 328 -23.90 4.52 29.77
C LYS A 328 -22.73 3.54 29.57
N THR A 329 -22.66 2.85 28.42
CA THR A 329 -21.59 1.90 28.07
C THR A 329 -20.22 2.57 27.91
N LEU A 330 -20.17 3.81 27.38
CA LEU A 330 -18.90 4.48 27.11
C LEU A 330 -18.41 5.41 28.24
N ARG A 331 -19.29 5.87 29.15
CA ARG A 331 -18.88 6.65 30.33
C ARG A 331 -17.91 5.83 31.21
N GLY A 332 -16.87 6.50 31.73
CA GLY A 332 -15.80 5.87 32.51
C GLY A 332 -14.80 5.01 31.71
N THR A 333 -14.98 4.86 30.39
CA THR A 333 -14.07 4.09 29.53
C THR A 333 -13.08 4.99 28.78
N ALA A 334 -12.01 4.39 28.24
CA ALA A 334 -11.08 5.07 27.32
C ALA A 334 -11.78 5.72 26.10
N TYR A 335 -12.96 5.21 25.70
CA TYR A 335 -13.74 5.71 24.57
C TYR A 335 -14.80 6.75 24.94
N GLN A 336 -14.86 7.19 26.20
CA GLN A 336 -15.76 8.26 26.65
C GLN A 336 -15.68 9.52 25.77
N ASN A 337 -14.47 9.86 25.28
CA ASN A 337 -14.23 11.03 24.45
C ASN A 337 -14.95 10.98 23.08
N PHE A 338 -15.38 9.80 22.61
CA PHE A 338 -16.17 9.67 21.38
C PHE A 338 -17.63 10.14 21.54
N LEU A 339 -18.11 10.35 22.77
CA LEU A 339 -19.42 10.94 23.04
C LEU A 339 -19.48 12.45 22.72
N PHE A 340 -18.31 13.13 22.71
CA PHE A 340 -18.21 14.59 22.67
C PHE A 340 -17.39 15.15 21.49
N SER A 341 -16.41 14.39 21.00
CA SER A 341 -15.52 14.85 19.91
C SER A 341 -16.21 14.87 18.54
N ASP A 342 -15.86 15.84 17.68
CA ASP A 342 -16.35 15.93 16.28
C ASP A 342 -15.25 15.75 15.23
#